data_AF-A0A9Q2NUN2-F1
#
_entry.id   AF-A0A9Q2NUN2-F1
#
_cell.length_a   1.000
_cell.length_b   1.000
_cell.length_c   1.000
_cell.angle_alpha   90.00
_cell.angle_beta   90.00
_cell.angle_gamma   90.00
#
_symmetry.space_group_name_H-M   'P 1'
#
loop_
_entity.id
_entity.type
_entity.pdbx_description
1 polymer ?
#
loop_
_entity_poly.entity_id
_entity_poly.type
_entity_poly.pdbx_seq_one_letter_code
_entity_poly.pdbx_strand_id
1 'polypeptide(L)'
;MPIVEAHILEGYSPAEKSRLTSALTDAIRFVVPAPDEAITVMLHEYPSEAYARGGQHRQPAPALPDPTQIVRDYLAAMEARDLDTAQAMLGDDFQMVFPATQPMTQLSELIEWSKGRYRFVKKTYDGFDAMHSGAVAVVYARGALYGEWMDGTSFDGIRFIDRFEITGGKIVRQDVWNDMAEVRAQ
;
A
#
# COMPACT_ATOMS: atom_id res chain seq x y z
N MET A 1 14.69 -22.96 14.66
CA MET A 1 14.52 -22.95 13.20
C MET A 1 13.09 -23.34 12.89
N PRO A 2 12.17 -22.36 12.80
CA PRO A 2 10.78 -22.62 12.45
C PRO A 2 10.65 -23.17 11.03
N ILE A 3 9.75 -24.14 10.85
CA ILE A 3 9.38 -24.67 9.54
C ILE A 3 7.89 -24.42 9.36
N VAL A 4 7.52 -23.87 8.22
CA VAL A 4 6.13 -23.65 7.81
C VAL A 4 5.90 -24.38 6.50
N GLU A 5 4.93 -25.27 6.49
CA GLU A 5 4.44 -25.92 5.28
C GLU A 5 3.09 -25.29 4.91
N ALA A 6 2.98 -24.81 3.67
CA ALA A 6 1.74 -24.26 3.13
C ALA A 6 1.28 -25.10 1.94
N HIS A 7 0.07 -25.63 2.03
CA HIS A 7 -0.55 -26.44 0.99
C HIS A 7 -1.52 -25.57 0.19
N ILE A 8 -1.24 -25.39 -1.10
CA ILE A 8 -2.01 -24.52 -2.00
C ILE A 8 -2.38 -25.27 -3.27
N LEU A 9 -3.40 -24.77 -3.98
CA LEU A 9 -3.70 -25.24 -5.33
C LEU A 9 -2.67 -24.69 -6.33
N GLU A 10 -2.34 -25.48 -7.35
CA GLU A 10 -1.57 -25.01 -8.51
C GLU A 10 -2.29 -23.87 -9.23
N GLY A 11 -1.52 -22.93 -9.79
CA GLY A 11 -2.06 -21.81 -10.58
C GLY A 11 -1.42 -20.45 -10.28
N TYR A 12 -0.60 -20.36 -9.24
CA TYR A 12 0.16 -19.15 -8.90
C TYR A 12 1.50 -19.11 -9.65
N SER A 13 1.86 -17.92 -10.11
CA SER A 13 3.14 -17.63 -10.74
C SER A 13 4.32 -17.69 -9.73
N PRO A 14 5.57 -17.81 -10.21
CA PRO A 14 6.74 -17.76 -9.33
C PRO A 14 6.82 -16.49 -8.48
N ALA A 15 6.44 -15.32 -9.03
CA ALA A 15 6.47 -14.06 -8.29
C ALA A 15 5.45 -14.02 -7.15
N GLU A 16 4.25 -14.56 -7.37
CA GLU A 16 3.20 -14.67 -6.34
C GLU A 16 3.60 -15.64 -5.23
N LYS A 17 4.25 -16.77 -5.59
CA LYS A 17 4.79 -17.71 -4.61
C LYS A 17 5.90 -17.08 -3.77
N SER A 18 6.80 -16.31 -4.38
CA SER A 18 7.83 -15.56 -3.64
C SER A 18 7.22 -14.57 -2.65
N ARG A 19 6.18 -13.82 -3.07
CA ARG A 19 5.41 -12.92 -2.18
C ARG A 19 4.80 -13.68 -1.01
N LEU A 20 4.16 -14.82 -1.26
CA LEU A 20 3.56 -15.65 -0.21
C LEU A 20 4.63 -16.17 0.76
N THR A 21 5.76 -16.66 0.27
CA THR A 21 6.88 -17.15 1.09
C THR A 21 7.42 -16.04 1.98
N SER A 22 7.69 -14.85 1.44
CA SER A 22 8.14 -13.70 2.24
C SER A 22 7.12 -13.32 3.32
N ALA A 23 5.83 -13.28 2.98
CA ALA A 23 4.77 -12.97 3.94
C ALA A 23 4.67 -14.01 5.07
N LEU A 24 4.81 -15.30 4.76
CA LEU A 24 4.82 -16.37 5.77
C LEU A 24 6.06 -16.26 6.67
N THR A 25 7.22 -15.94 6.11
CA THR A 25 8.43 -15.69 6.90
C THR A 25 8.23 -14.53 7.88
N ASP A 26 7.71 -13.40 7.42
CA ASP A 26 7.46 -12.24 8.29
C ASP A 26 6.40 -12.53 9.35
N ALA A 27 5.34 -13.26 9.02
CA ALA A 27 4.32 -13.69 9.97
C ALA A 27 4.92 -14.51 11.13
N ILE A 28 5.88 -15.39 10.84
CA ILE A 28 6.60 -16.14 11.90
C ILE A 28 7.44 -15.21 12.75
N ARG A 29 8.14 -14.23 12.16
CA ARG A 29 9.02 -13.28 12.88
C ARG A 29 8.26 -12.36 13.84
N PHE A 30 6.97 -12.13 13.61
CA PHE A 30 6.11 -11.40 14.56
C PHE A 30 5.93 -12.12 15.90
N VAL A 31 6.06 -13.44 15.94
CA VAL A 31 5.74 -14.26 17.11
C VAL A 31 6.96 -15.01 17.64
N VAL A 32 7.77 -15.55 16.74
CA VAL A 32 8.93 -16.35 17.06
C VAL A 32 10.19 -15.50 16.88
N PRO A 33 11.06 -15.38 17.89
CA PRO A 33 12.31 -14.62 17.81
C PRO A 33 13.37 -15.38 17.00
N ALA A 34 13.08 -15.64 15.72
CA ALA A 34 13.99 -16.26 14.77
C ALA A 34 14.40 -15.23 13.71
N PRO A 35 15.70 -15.17 13.34
CA PRO A 35 16.11 -14.41 12.16
C PRO A 35 15.51 -15.03 10.89
N ASP A 36 15.39 -14.22 9.84
CA ASP A 36 14.81 -14.62 8.55
C ASP A 36 15.52 -15.82 7.91
N GLU A 37 16.85 -15.83 7.94
CA GLU A 37 17.69 -16.94 7.44
C GLU A 37 17.45 -18.29 8.15
N ALA A 38 16.83 -18.28 9.34
CA ALA A 38 16.53 -19.47 10.13
C ALA A 38 15.08 -19.94 10.00
N ILE A 39 14.28 -19.36 9.10
CA ILE A 39 12.89 -19.72 8.85
C ILE A 39 12.80 -20.43 7.50
N THR A 40 12.26 -21.63 7.50
CA THR A 40 12.03 -22.41 6.27
C THR A 40 10.55 -22.39 5.93
N VAL A 41 10.23 -22.02 4.69
CA VAL A 41 8.88 -22.11 4.12
C VAL A 41 8.89 -23.10 2.97
N MET A 42 8.00 -24.09 3.01
CA MET A 42 7.82 -25.07 1.95
C MET A 42 6.40 -24.93 1.39
N LEU A 43 6.30 -24.69 0.08
CA LEU A 43 5.02 -24.65 -0.62
C LEU A 43 4.76 -26.02 -1.25
N HIS A 44 3.62 -26.62 -0.92
CA HIS A 44 3.13 -27.85 -1.54
C HIS A 44 1.96 -27.51 -2.45
N GLU A 45 2.14 -27.71 -3.74
CA GLU A 45 1.11 -27.45 -4.74
C GLU A 45 0.35 -28.71 -5.09
N TYR A 46 -0.97 -28.56 -5.26
CA TYR A 46 -1.86 -29.65 -5.64
C TYR A 46 -2.64 -29.27 -6.90
N PRO A 47 -2.69 -30.15 -7.90
CA PRO A 47 -3.56 -29.93 -9.06
C PRO A 47 -5.02 -29.95 -8.60
N SER A 48 -5.88 -29.17 -9.27
CA SER A 48 -7.30 -29.01 -8.89
C SER A 48 -8.09 -30.32 -8.90
N GLU A 49 -7.68 -31.30 -9.70
CA GLU A 49 -8.23 -32.66 -9.76
C GLU A 49 -7.95 -33.45 -8.47
N ALA A 50 -6.88 -33.12 -7.73
CA ALA A 50 -6.51 -33.75 -6.48
C ALA A 50 -7.08 -33.03 -5.24
N TYR A 51 -7.88 -31.97 -5.44
CA TYR A 51 -8.47 -31.19 -4.36
C TYR A 51 -9.99 -31.06 -4.53
N ALA A 52 -10.73 -31.34 -3.47
CA ALA A 52 -12.17 -31.13 -3.43
C ALA A 52 -12.62 -30.57 -2.08
N ARG A 53 -13.65 -29.75 -2.10
CA ARG A 53 -14.31 -29.22 -0.88
C ARG A 53 -15.81 -29.41 -1.01
N GLY A 54 -16.40 -30.22 -0.12
CA GLY A 54 -17.81 -30.60 -0.18
C GLY A 54 -18.14 -31.50 -1.38
N GLY A 55 -17.21 -32.39 -1.77
CA GLY A 55 -17.38 -33.29 -2.92
C GLY A 55 -17.25 -32.63 -4.29
N GLN A 56 -16.90 -31.34 -4.35
CA GLN A 56 -16.69 -30.61 -5.60
C GLN A 56 -15.24 -30.17 -5.74
N HIS A 57 -14.65 -30.41 -6.92
CA HIS A 57 -13.35 -29.84 -7.27
C HIS A 57 -13.39 -28.31 -7.24
N ARG A 58 -12.28 -27.71 -6.83
CA ARG A 58 -12.14 -26.25 -6.76
C ARG A 58 -10.92 -25.81 -7.53
N GLN A 59 -11.01 -24.61 -8.09
CA GLN A 59 -9.88 -23.90 -8.67
C GLN A 59 -9.32 -22.92 -7.62
N PRO A 60 -8.02 -22.56 -7.69
CA PRO A 60 -7.50 -21.48 -6.87
C PRO A 60 -8.25 -20.19 -7.17
N ALA A 61 -8.34 -19.33 -6.15
CA ALA A 61 -8.66 -17.93 -6.42
C ALA A 61 -7.46 -17.28 -7.13
N PRO A 62 -7.68 -16.26 -7.98
CA PRO A 62 -6.58 -15.44 -8.47
C PRO A 62 -5.78 -14.85 -7.30
N ALA A 63 -4.47 -14.70 -7.47
CA ALA A 63 -3.67 -13.99 -6.48
C ALA A 63 -4.16 -12.55 -6.34
N LEU A 64 -4.09 -12.03 -5.12
CA LEU A 64 -4.28 -10.61 -4.92
C LEU A 64 -3.07 -9.83 -5.46
N PRO A 65 -3.30 -8.66 -6.09
CA PRO A 65 -2.23 -7.77 -6.51
C PRO A 65 -1.37 -7.34 -5.32
N ASP A 66 -0.17 -6.83 -5.59
CA ASP A 66 0.67 -6.28 -4.54
C ASP A 66 0.10 -4.94 -4.05
N PRO A 67 -0.36 -4.85 -2.78
CA PRO A 67 -0.90 -3.59 -2.27
C PRO A 67 0.16 -2.48 -2.25
N THR A 68 1.43 -2.82 -2.04
CA THR A 68 2.53 -1.85 -2.10
C THR A 68 2.69 -1.30 -3.51
N GLN A 69 2.61 -2.17 -4.52
CA GLN A 69 2.72 -1.75 -5.92
C GLN A 69 1.53 -0.87 -6.31
N ILE A 70 0.30 -1.23 -5.90
CA ILE A 70 -0.89 -0.40 -6.12
C ILE A 70 -0.68 1.02 -5.58
N VAL A 71 -0.17 1.17 -4.36
CA VAL A 71 0.04 2.50 -3.77
C VAL A 71 1.16 3.26 -4.49
N ARG A 72 2.25 2.59 -4.87
CA ARG A 72 3.33 3.22 -5.66
C ARG A 72 2.84 3.74 -7.00
N ASP A 73 2.07 2.93 -7.72
CA ASP A 73 1.52 3.28 -9.03
C ASP A 73 0.53 4.43 -8.93
N TYR A 74 -0.33 4.43 -7.90
CA TYR A 74 -1.27 5.52 -7.63
C TYR A 74 -0.54 6.83 -7.33
N LEU A 75 0.47 6.79 -6.45
CA LEU A 75 1.26 7.97 -6.11
C LEU A 75 2.06 8.50 -7.30
N ALA A 76 2.58 7.62 -8.15
CA ALA A 76 3.27 8.00 -9.38
C ALA A 76 2.31 8.68 -10.37
N ALA A 77 1.10 8.14 -10.55
CA ALA A 77 0.06 8.77 -11.38
C ALA A 77 -0.32 10.16 -10.85
N MET A 78 -0.51 10.30 -9.53
CA MET A 78 -0.78 11.59 -8.90
C MET A 78 0.35 12.60 -9.09
N GLU A 79 1.62 12.19 -8.94
CA GLU A 79 2.78 13.06 -9.18
C GLU A 79 2.89 13.49 -10.65
N ALA A 80 2.60 12.59 -11.59
CA ALA A 80 2.54 12.86 -13.02
C ALA A 80 1.32 13.68 -13.45
N ARG A 81 0.37 13.94 -12.53
CA ARG A 81 -0.95 14.55 -12.80
C ARG A 81 -1.80 13.76 -13.80
N ASP A 82 -1.60 12.43 -13.86
CA ASP A 82 -2.45 11.50 -14.60
C ASP A 82 -3.66 11.09 -13.74
N LEU A 83 -4.64 11.98 -13.69
CA LEU A 83 -5.80 11.84 -12.81
C LEU A 83 -6.74 10.73 -13.26
N ASP A 84 -6.82 10.43 -14.56
CA ASP A 84 -7.67 9.36 -15.08
C ASP A 84 -7.16 7.99 -14.60
N THR A 85 -5.84 7.77 -14.70
CA THR A 85 -5.21 6.55 -14.16
C THR A 85 -5.39 6.48 -12.64
N ALA A 86 -5.08 7.56 -11.91
CA ALA A 86 -5.21 7.59 -10.45
C ALA A 86 -6.67 7.32 -10.00
N GLN A 87 -7.65 7.94 -10.66
CA GLN A 87 -9.07 7.76 -10.37
C GLN A 87 -9.53 6.32 -10.63
N ALA A 88 -9.02 5.69 -11.69
CA ALA A 88 -9.33 4.30 -12.00
C ALA A 88 -8.81 3.31 -10.94
N MET A 89 -7.88 3.72 -10.06
CA MET A 89 -7.33 2.88 -8.99
C MET A 89 -8.13 2.97 -7.68
N LEU A 90 -9.02 3.95 -7.56
CA LEU A 90 -9.87 4.13 -6.39
C LEU A 90 -11.05 3.15 -6.39
N GLY A 91 -11.45 2.72 -5.21
CA GLY A 91 -12.60 1.85 -5.00
C GLY A 91 -13.87 2.64 -4.77
N ASP A 92 -14.99 1.90 -4.69
CA ASP A 92 -16.26 2.47 -4.27
C ASP A 92 -16.13 3.09 -2.87
N ASP A 93 -16.86 4.19 -2.64
CA ASP A 93 -16.85 4.94 -1.38
C ASP A 93 -15.47 5.41 -0.91
N PHE A 94 -14.53 5.62 -1.84
CA PHE A 94 -13.20 6.15 -1.52
C PHE A 94 -13.26 7.44 -0.70
N GLN A 95 -12.43 7.50 0.34
CA GLN A 95 -12.25 8.70 1.15
C GLN A 95 -10.78 9.01 1.35
N MET A 96 -10.45 10.30 1.37
CA MET A 96 -9.16 10.77 1.83
C MET A 96 -9.27 11.88 2.86
N VAL A 97 -8.33 11.88 3.81
CA VAL A 97 -8.25 12.89 4.87
C VAL A 97 -6.84 13.47 4.87
N PHE A 98 -6.75 14.77 4.67
CA PHE A 98 -5.49 15.53 4.72
C PHE A 98 -5.45 16.37 6.01
N PRO A 99 -4.26 16.87 6.41
CA PRO A 99 -4.15 17.66 7.63
C PRO A 99 -5.09 18.88 7.61
N ALA A 100 -5.87 19.01 8.69
CA ALA A 100 -6.85 20.08 8.90
C ALA A 100 -7.94 20.17 7.80
N THR A 101 -8.36 19.04 7.23
CA THR A 101 -9.50 18.96 6.31
C THR A 101 -10.64 18.11 6.86
N GLN A 102 -11.85 18.33 6.33
CA GLN A 102 -12.89 17.31 6.36
C GLN A 102 -12.53 16.17 5.37
N PRO A 103 -13.17 15.00 5.45
CA PRO A 103 -12.99 13.96 4.45
C PRO A 103 -13.34 14.46 3.04
N MET A 104 -12.50 14.11 2.08
CA MET A 104 -12.69 14.36 0.65
C MET A 104 -12.97 13.03 -0.06
N THR A 105 -13.76 13.07 -1.13
CA THR A 105 -14.17 11.84 -1.86
C THR A 105 -13.75 11.84 -3.33
N GLN A 106 -13.24 12.96 -3.83
CA GLN A 106 -12.84 13.12 -5.23
C GLN A 106 -11.44 13.74 -5.33
N LEU A 107 -10.64 13.32 -6.29
CA LEU A 107 -9.29 13.86 -6.51
C LEU A 107 -9.30 15.36 -6.86
N SER A 108 -10.38 15.87 -7.46
CA SER A 108 -10.56 17.30 -7.74
C SER A 108 -10.65 18.15 -6.47
N GLU A 109 -11.23 17.63 -5.39
CA GLU A 109 -11.30 18.32 -4.08
C GLU A 109 -9.90 18.50 -3.49
N LEU A 110 -9.04 17.49 -3.64
CA LEU A 110 -7.64 17.57 -3.23
C LEU A 110 -6.86 18.62 -4.03
N ILE A 111 -7.07 18.67 -5.35
CA ILE A 111 -6.42 19.66 -6.21
C ILE A 111 -6.83 21.08 -5.82
N GLU A 112 -8.12 21.34 -5.67
CA GLU A 112 -8.61 22.66 -5.24
C GLU A 112 -8.13 23.02 -3.84
N TRP A 113 -8.09 22.06 -2.89
CA TRP A 113 -7.53 22.29 -1.56
C TRP A 113 -6.03 22.63 -1.60
N SER A 114 -5.26 21.99 -2.49
CA SER A 114 -3.82 22.22 -2.62
C SER A 114 -3.48 23.57 -3.26
N LYS A 115 -4.42 24.16 -4.00
CA LYS A 115 -4.23 25.37 -4.79
C LYS A 115 -3.81 26.56 -3.93
N GLY A 116 -2.71 27.20 -4.29
CA GLY A 116 -2.20 28.38 -3.59
C GLY A 116 -1.55 28.10 -2.23
N ARG A 117 -1.38 26.82 -1.83
CA ARG A 117 -0.65 26.46 -0.59
C ARG A 117 0.86 26.46 -0.78
N TYR A 118 1.32 26.04 -1.95
CA TYR A 118 2.72 25.95 -2.36
C TYR A 118 2.80 26.07 -3.88
N ARG A 119 3.95 26.51 -4.39
CA ARG A 119 4.21 26.50 -5.84
C ARG A 119 4.38 25.07 -6.33
N PHE A 120 5.07 24.25 -5.56
CA PHE A 120 5.10 22.79 -5.70
C PHE A 120 5.47 22.13 -4.37
N VAL A 121 5.05 20.88 -4.22
CA VAL A 121 5.51 19.96 -3.19
C VAL A 121 5.80 18.62 -3.84
N LYS A 122 6.86 17.95 -3.40
CA LYS A 122 7.25 16.62 -3.85
C LYS A 122 7.58 15.74 -2.67
N LYS A 123 7.58 14.43 -2.92
CA LYS A 123 7.87 13.39 -1.94
C LYS A 123 9.18 12.70 -2.30
N THR A 124 10.02 12.49 -1.28
CA THR A 124 11.08 11.48 -1.31
C THR A 124 10.61 10.35 -0.40
N TYR A 125 10.56 9.12 -0.93
CA TYR A 125 10.09 7.96 -0.18
C TYR A 125 11.26 7.20 0.44
N ASP A 126 11.20 7.00 1.75
CA ASP A 126 12.15 6.16 2.49
C ASP A 126 11.74 4.69 2.43
N GLY A 127 10.44 4.42 2.38
CA GLY A 127 9.94 3.05 2.39
C GLY A 127 8.42 2.95 2.35
N PHE A 128 7.96 1.72 2.13
CA PHE A 128 6.56 1.33 2.12
C PHE A 128 6.41 0.07 2.95
N ASP A 129 5.50 0.10 3.91
CA ASP A 129 5.24 -1.02 4.82
C ASP A 129 3.82 -1.52 4.60
N ALA A 130 3.67 -2.78 4.17
CA ALA A 130 2.38 -3.41 3.93
C ALA A 130 2.06 -4.45 5.01
N MET A 131 0.81 -4.46 5.46
CA MET A 131 0.29 -5.45 6.40
C MET A 131 -1.19 -5.72 6.13
N HIS A 132 -1.70 -6.84 6.63
CA HIS A 132 -3.14 -7.06 6.68
C HIS A 132 -3.73 -6.58 8.00
N SER A 133 -4.89 -5.92 7.94
CA SER A 133 -5.69 -5.56 9.12
C SER A 133 -7.14 -5.92 8.87
N GLY A 134 -7.62 -6.98 9.54
CA GLY A 134 -8.96 -7.52 9.27
C GLY A 134 -9.12 -7.92 7.80
N ALA A 135 -10.12 -7.34 7.13
CA ALA A 135 -10.44 -7.65 5.74
C ALA A 135 -9.69 -6.79 4.71
N VAL A 136 -8.87 -5.83 5.14
CA VAL A 136 -8.17 -4.90 4.24
C VAL A 136 -6.66 -5.11 4.26
N ALA A 137 -6.01 -4.80 3.14
CA ALA A 137 -4.57 -4.58 3.12
C ALA A 137 -4.29 -3.11 3.46
N VAL A 138 -3.36 -2.86 4.38
CA VAL A 138 -2.94 -1.52 4.80
C VAL A 138 -1.53 -1.29 4.32
N VAL A 139 -1.27 -0.15 3.70
CA VAL A 139 0.06 0.27 3.27
C VAL A 139 0.39 1.63 3.86
N TYR A 140 1.54 1.73 4.52
CA TYR A 140 2.10 3.01 4.93
C TYR A 140 3.18 3.44 3.95
N ALA A 141 3.08 4.64 3.40
CA ALA A 141 4.17 5.28 2.65
C ALA A 141 4.82 6.33 3.55
N ARG A 142 6.14 6.29 3.70
CA ARG A 142 6.90 7.16 4.61
C ARG A 142 8.03 7.87 3.89
N GLY A 143 8.37 9.06 4.36
CA GLY A 143 9.55 9.78 3.90
C GLY A 143 9.50 11.25 4.25
N ALA A 144 10.02 12.08 3.33
CA ALA A 144 10.10 13.53 3.49
C ALA A 144 9.45 14.28 2.32
N LEU A 145 8.93 15.48 2.62
CA LEU A 145 8.44 16.45 1.65
C LEU A 145 9.48 17.55 1.47
N TYR A 146 9.58 18.00 0.23
CA TYR A 146 10.36 19.16 -0.16
C TYR A 146 9.59 19.96 -1.20
N GLY A 147 9.88 21.26 -1.31
CA GLY A 147 9.11 22.12 -2.18
C GLY A 147 9.47 23.59 -2.08
N GLU A 148 8.57 24.41 -2.63
CA GLU A 148 8.68 25.85 -2.64
C GLU A 148 7.33 26.47 -2.28
N TRP A 149 7.34 27.41 -1.35
CA TRP A 149 6.17 28.21 -0.98
C TRP A 149 5.76 29.16 -2.09
N MET A 150 4.60 29.82 -1.95
CA MET A 150 4.12 30.77 -2.96
C MET A 150 4.98 32.04 -3.09
N ASP A 151 5.77 32.37 -2.06
CA ASP A 151 6.71 33.51 -2.05
C ASP A 151 8.08 33.17 -2.64
N GLY A 152 8.31 31.93 -3.05
CA GLY A 152 9.58 31.44 -3.60
C GLY A 152 10.53 30.82 -2.59
N THR A 153 10.20 30.84 -1.30
CA THR A 153 11.04 30.26 -0.25
C THR A 153 10.98 28.73 -0.28
N SER A 154 12.14 28.06 -0.29
CA SER A 154 12.21 26.60 -0.31
C SER A 154 12.00 25.98 1.07
N PHE A 155 11.47 24.76 1.10
CA PHE A 155 11.44 23.90 2.29
C PHE A 155 11.87 22.47 1.92
N ASP A 156 12.43 21.75 2.89
CA ASP A 156 12.91 20.38 2.75
C ASP A 156 12.88 19.66 4.11
N GLY A 157 12.93 18.33 4.08
CA GLY A 157 13.03 17.48 5.28
C GLY A 157 11.75 17.38 6.10
N ILE A 158 10.59 17.75 5.55
CA ILE A 158 9.32 17.69 6.28
C ILE A 158 8.83 16.25 6.31
N ARG A 159 8.82 15.62 7.48
CA ARG A 159 8.40 14.22 7.61
C ARG A 159 6.93 14.05 7.21
N PHE A 160 6.62 12.94 6.55
CA PHE A 160 5.26 12.52 6.30
C PHE A 160 5.07 11.01 6.49
N ILE A 161 3.83 10.64 6.76
CA ILE A 161 3.32 9.28 6.63
C ILE A 161 1.93 9.34 6.00
N ASP A 162 1.75 8.58 4.93
CA ASP A 162 0.45 8.34 4.33
C ASP A 162 0.03 6.91 4.62
N ARG A 163 -1.23 6.70 4.97
CA ARG A 163 -1.83 5.39 5.19
C ARG A 163 -2.88 5.13 4.13
N PHE A 164 -2.79 3.97 3.48
CA PHE A 164 -3.74 3.51 2.49
C PHE A 164 -4.44 2.25 2.95
N GLU A 165 -5.73 2.14 2.67
CA GLU A 165 -6.47 0.87 2.78
C GLU A 165 -6.85 0.39 1.39
N ILE A 166 -6.63 -0.90 1.12
CA ILE A 166 -6.85 -1.55 -0.16
C ILE A 166 -7.81 -2.73 0.03
N THR A 167 -8.87 -2.76 -0.77
CA THR A 167 -9.83 -3.86 -0.85
C THR A 167 -10.04 -4.24 -2.31
N GLY A 168 -9.97 -5.53 -2.64
CA GLY A 168 -10.20 -6.00 -4.01
C GLY A 168 -9.25 -5.39 -5.07
N GLY A 169 -8.05 -4.98 -4.66
CA GLY A 169 -7.09 -4.30 -5.54
C GLY A 169 -7.38 -2.82 -5.81
N LYS A 170 -8.29 -2.20 -5.05
CA LYS A 170 -8.64 -0.78 -5.15
C LYS A 170 -8.33 -0.05 -3.84
N ILE A 171 -7.90 1.20 -3.94
CA ILE A 171 -7.67 2.07 -2.78
C ILE A 171 -9.03 2.60 -2.32
N VAL A 172 -9.40 2.30 -1.08
CA VAL A 172 -10.69 2.74 -0.49
C VAL A 172 -10.50 3.83 0.56
N ARG A 173 -9.28 4.01 1.08
CA ARG A 173 -8.97 5.06 2.04
C ARG A 173 -7.55 5.59 1.88
N GLN A 174 -7.36 6.90 2.03
CA GLN A 174 -6.06 7.54 2.19
C GLN A 174 -6.07 8.54 3.35
N ASP A 175 -5.26 8.31 4.38
CA ASP A 175 -5.06 9.28 5.46
C ASP A 175 -3.63 9.84 5.40
N VAL A 176 -3.49 11.16 5.49
CA VAL A 176 -2.20 11.86 5.34
C VAL A 176 -1.83 12.61 6.61
N TRP A 177 -0.64 12.33 7.14
CA TRP A 177 -0.01 13.09 8.24
C TRP A 177 1.34 13.64 7.80
N ASN A 178 1.61 14.90 8.14
CA ASN A 178 2.91 15.53 7.92
C ASN A 178 3.12 16.72 8.84
N ASP A 179 4.39 17.11 9.00
CA ASP A 179 4.81 18.20 9.87
C ASP A 179 4.76 19.59 9.17
N MET A 180 4.06 19.73 8.04
CA MET A 180 4.08 20.95 7.22
C MET A 180 3.62 22.20 7.97
N ALA A 181 2.70 22.05 8.91
CA ALA A 181 2.19 23.16 9.72
C ALA A 181 3.27 23.78 10.62
N GLU A 182 4.20 22.98 11.13
CA GLU A 182 5.28 23.44 12.02
C GLU A 182 6.35 24.26 11.29
N VAL A 183 6.51 24.01 9.99
CA VAL A 183 7.50 24.72 9.16
C VAL A 183 6.96 26.01 8.58
N ARG A 184 5.65 26.06 8.26
CA ARG A 184 5.01 27.28 7.71
C ARG A 184 4.80 28.38 8.74
N ALA A 185 4.76 28.04 10.03
CA ALA A 185 4.49 28.98 11.12
C ALA A 185 5.74 29.79 11.56
N GLN A 186 6.89 29.59 10.91
CA GLN A 186 8.13 30.33 11.11
C GLN A 186 8.35 31.31 9.96
#